data_AF-R5N0N7-F1
#
_entry.id   AF-R5N0N7-F1
#
_cell.length_a   1.000
_cell.length_b   1.000
_cell.length_c   1.000
_cell.angle_alpha   90.00
_cell.angle_beta   90.00
_cell.angle_gamma   90.00
#
_symmetry.space_group_name_H-M   'P 1'
#
loop_
_entity.id
_entity.type
_entity.pdbx_description
1 polymer ?
#
loop_
_entity_poly.entity_id
_entity_poly.type
_entity_poly.pdbx_seq_one_letter_code
_entity_poly.pdbx_strand_id
1 'polypeptide(L)'
;MLAKVLGTRDLDFEATDGKEIKGKQIFVSYHQDNVNGEIVDKVFVKHDSPLSNVSFKFGSEYDFVYEIHGFRSKPQLVDIKKDGKSLVSSVGGIF
;
A
#
# COMPACT_ATOMS: atom_id res chain seq x y z
N MET A 1 -3.61 7.60 5.14
CA MET A 1 -2.24 8.17 5.22
C MET A 1 -1.97 8.79 3.87
N LEU A 2 -1.88 10.11 3.80
CA LEU A 2 -1.55 10.79 2.55
C LEU A 2 -0.03 10.71 2.34
N ALA A 3 0.40 10.04 1.28
CA ALA A 3 1.81 9.83 1.00
C ALA A 3 2.12 9.88 -0.50
N LYS A 4 3.29 10.40 -0.82
CA LYS A 4 3.83 10.48 -2.17
C LYS A 4 4.47 9.15 -2.54
N VAL A 5 4.12 8.60 -3.70
CA VAL A 5 4.72 7.34 -4.18
C VAL A 5 6.02 7.63 -4.90
N LEU A 6 7.11 7.04 -4.40
CA LEU A 6 8.47 7.21 -4.92
C LEU A 6 8.86 6.12 -5.91
N GLY A 7 8.30 4.91 -5.76
CA GLY A 7 8.60 3.79 -6.62
C GLY A 7 7.91 2.50 -6.19
N THR A 8 8.06 1.46 -7.00
CA THR A 8 7.54 0.12 -6.70
C THR A 8 8.59 -0.95 -7.02
N ARG A 9 8.52 -2.08 -6.31
CA ARG A 9 9.31 -3.28 -6.59
C ARG A 9 8.42 -4.50 -6.47
N ASP A 10 8.35 -5.29 -7.54
CA ASP A 10 7.69 -6.59 -7.49
C ASP A 10 8.57 -7.59 -6.73
N LEU A 11 7.92 -8.42 -5.91
CA LEU A 11 8.52 -9.46 -5.11
C LEU A 11 7.94 -10.81 -5.53
N ASP A 12 8.83 -11.76 -5.79
CA ASP A 12 8.50 -13.16 -6.04
C ASP A 12 9.69 -14.01 -5.59
N PHE A 13 9.72 -14.37 -4.31
CA PHE A 13 10.80 -15.17 -3.73
C PHE A 13 10.32 -15.97 -2.51
N GLU A 14 11.05 -17.04 -2.19
CA GLU A 14 10.85 -17.82 -0.96
C GLU A 14 11.75 -17.27 0.15
N ALA A 15 11.17 -16.99 1.32
CA ALA A 15 11.92 -16.59 2.50
C ALA A 15 12.60 -17.80 3.16
N THR A 16 13.56 -17.54 4.04
CA THR A 16 14.35 -18.59 4.71
C THR A 16 13.53 -19.53 5.61
N ASP A 17 12.31 -19.13 5.96
CA ASP A 17 11.34 -19.92 6.72
C ASP A 17 10.43 -20.78 5.82
N GLY A 18 10.70 -20.83 4.51
CA GLY A 18 9.91 -21.55 3.51
C GLY A 18 8.66 -20.81 3.05
N LYS A 19 8.45 -19.56 3.50
CA LYS A 19 7.26 -18.79 3.14
C LYS A 19 7.47 -18.06 1.82
N GLU A 20 6.54 -18.27 0.89
CA GLU A 20 6.51 -17.50 -0.35
C GLU A 20 6.10 -16.04 -0.08
N ILE A 21 6.94 -15.12 -0.56
CA ILE A 21 6.69 -13.68 -0.55
C ILE A 21 6.45 -13.25 -1.99
N LYS A 22 5.18 -13.16 -2.35
CA LYS A 22 4.72 -12.71 -3.66
C LYS A 22 3.81 -11.49 -3.57
N GLY A 23 4.19 -10.40 -4.23
CA GLY A 23 3.46 -9.14 -4.17
C GLY A 23 4.25 -7.94 -4.67
N LYS A 24 3.89 -6.76 -4.20
CA LYS A 24 4.47 -5.48 -4.58
C LYS A 24 4.86 -4.68 -3.35
N GLN A 25 6.09 -4.20 -3.30
CA GLN A 25 6.52 -3.17 -2.37
C GLN A 25 6.34 -1.80 -3.00
N ILE A 26 5.73 -0.89 -2.27
CA ILE A 26 5.51 0.50 -2.65
C ILE A 26 6.36 1.34 -1.71
N PHE A 27 7.28 2.12 -2.28
CA PHE A 27 8.11 3.07 -1.53
C PHE A 27 7.38 4.40 -1.49
N VAL A 28 7.12 4.90 -0.30
CA VAL A 28 6.36 6.14 -0.10
C VAL A 28 7.10 7.10 0.79
N SER A 29 6.80 8.38 0.66
CA SER A 29 7.22 9.40 1.63
C SER A 29 6.08 10.31 2.04
N TYR A 30 6.15 10.83 3.27
CA TYR A 30 5.12 11.70 3.84
C TYR A 30 5.71 12.63 4.91
N HIS A 31 5.03 13.75 5.15
CA HIS A 31 5.38 14.68 6.20
C HIS A 31 4.93 14.16 7.56
N GLN A 32 5.77 14.38 8.58
CA GLN A 32 5.46 14.11 9.97
C GLN A 32 6.08 15.19 10.85
N ASP A 33 5.36 15.59 11.89
CA ASP A 33 5.84 16.60 12.84
C ASP A 33 7.20 16.20 13.44
N ASN A 34 8.07 17.19 13.63
CA ASN A 34 9.42 17.06 14.17
C ASN A 34 10.40 16.28 13.26
N VAL A 35 10.08 16.11 11.98
CA VAL A 35 10.99 15.56 10.96
C VAL A 35 11.44 16.66 10.01
N ASN A 36 12.75 16.88 9.89
CA ASN A 36 13.31 17.73 8.84
C ASN A 36 13.33 16.94 7.53
N GLY A 37 12.43 17.27 6.61
CA GLY A 37 12.24 16.55 5.34
C GLY A 37 10.98 15.68 5.35
N GLU A 38 11.10 14.44 4.87
CA GLU A 38 10.00 13.48 4.81
C GLU A 38 10.43 12.14 5.44
N ILE A 39 9.49 11.47 6.10
CA ILE A 39 9.64 10.05 6.43
C ILE A 39 9.52 9.23 5.16
N VAL A 40 10.27 8.13 5.07
CA VAL A 40 10.17 7.15 4.00
C VAL A 40 9.75 5.81 4.59
N ASP A 41 8.77 5.16 3.95
CA ASP A 41 8.24 3.87 4.38
C ASP A 41 8.04 2.90 3.20
N LYS A 42 7.87 1.61 3.51
CA LYS A 42 7.61 0.53 2.55
C LYS A 42 6.26 -0.10 2.87
N VAL A 43 5.31 0.10 1.97
CA VAL A 43 4.01 -0.56 2.02
C VAL A 43 4.08 -1.84 1.21
N PHE A 44 3.70 -2.98 1.80
CA PHE A 44 3.65 -4.25 1.09
C PHE A 44 2.20 -4.60 0.75
N VAL A 45 1.97 -4.93 -0.52
CA VAL A 45 0.69 -5.42 -1.04
C VAL A 45 0.91 -6.83 -1.55
N LYS A 46 0.16 -7.80 -1.01
CA LYS A 46 0.22 -9.19 -1.50
C LYS A 46 -0.33 -9.29 -2.92
N HIS A 47 0.19 -10.23 -3.71
CA HIS A 47 -0.23 -10.40 -5.11
C HIS A 47 -1.73 -10.71 -5.28
N ASP A 48 -2.33 -11.44 -4.33
CA ASP A 48 -3.75 -11.83 -4.30
C ASP A 48 -4.68 -10.70 -3.83
N SER A 49 -4.12 -9.59 -3.34
CA SER A 49 -4.91 -8.42 -2.97
C SER A 49 -5.45 -7.71 -4.22
N PRO A 50 -6.69 -7.20 -4.22
CA PRO A 50 -7.17 -6.33 -5.30
C PRO A 50 -6.32 -5.05 -5.46
N LEU A 51 -5.57 -4.68 -4.43
CA LEU A 51 -4.65 -3.54 -4.44
C LEU A 51 -3.38 -3.78 -5.27
N SER A 52 -3.06 -5.03 -5.64
CA SER A 52 -1.81 -5.38 -6.34
C SER A 52 -1.75 -4.79 -7.75
N ASN A 53 -2.92 -4.59 -8.37
CA ASN A 53 -3.10 -4.07 -9.72
C ASN A 53 -3.12 -2.53 -9.80
N VAL A 54 -3.04 -1.83 -8.66
CA VAL A 54 -3.02 -0.37 -8.66
C VAL A 54 -1.76 0.14 -9.37
N SER A 55 -1.96 1.03 -10.34
CA SER A 55 -0.90 1.73 -11.06
C SER A 55 -0.67 3.10 -10.44
N PHE A 56 0.60 3.46 -10.27
CA PHE A 56 1.01 4.71 -9.62
C PHE A 56 1.72 5.63 -10.60
N LYS A 57 1.44 6.92 -10.49
CA LYS A 57 2.27 7.98 -11.06
C LYS A 57 3.28 8.40 -9.99
N PHE A 58 4.56 8.11 -10.22
CA PHE A 58 5.62 8.46 -9.28
C PHE A 58 5.70 9.97 -9.06
N GLY A 59 6.01 10.36 -7.82
CA GLY A 59 5.96 11.74 -7.35
C GLY A 59 4.56 12.27 -7.05
N SER A 60 3.49 11.50 -7.30
CA SER A 60 2.12 11.90 -6.96
C SER A 60 1.72 11.37 -5.58
N GLU A 61 0.83 12.12 -4.90
CA GLU A 61 0.27 11.74 -3.61
C GLU A 61 -0.97 10.86 -3.75
N TYR A 62 -1.09 9.90 -2.84
CA TYR A 62 -2.18 8.95 -2.72
C TYR A 62 -2.56 8.79 -1.26
N ASP A 63 -3.83 8.51 -0.99
CA ASP A 63 -4.29 8.21 0.37
C ASP A 63 -4.37 6.70 0.58
N PHE A 64 -3.45 6.19 1.42
CA PHE A 64 -3.39 4.81 1.85
C PHE A 64 -4.28 4.61 3.08
N VAL A 65 -5.40 3.92 2.91
CA VAL A 65 -6.41 3.75 3.95
C VAL A 65 -6.15 2.46 4.71
N TYR A 66 -6.02 2.56 6.04
CA TYR A 66 -5.80 1.43 6.92
C TYR A 66 -6.97 1.25 7.88
N GLU A 67 -7.34 0.00 8.13
CA GLU A 67 -8.32 -0.38 9.16
C GLU A 67 -7.69 -1.28 10.22
N ILE A 68 -8.23 -1.21 11.44
CA ILE A 68 -7.83 -2.06 12.57
C ILE A 68 -9.04 -2.88 12.99
N HIS A 69 -9.02 -4.18 12.71
CA HIS A 69 -10.09 -5.08 13.14
C HIS A 69 -9.76 -5.69 14.51
N GLY A 70 -10.27 -5.09 15.58
CA GLY A 70 -10.19 -5.62 16.94
C GLY A 70 -9.08 -5.01 17.82
N PHE A 71 -9.21 -5.20 19.12
CA PHE A 71 -8.29 -4.64 20.12
C PHE A 71 -6.94 -5.36 20.05
N ARG A 72 -5.88 -4.64 19.61
CA ARG A 72 -4.48 -5.10 19.38
C ARG A 72 -4.14 -5.67 18.00
N SER A 73 -5.04 -5.57 17.02
CA SER A 73 -4.70 -5.98 15.65
C SER A 73 -3.73 -5.01 14.97
N LYS A 74 -2.89 -5.53 14.08
CA LYS A 74 -2.04 -4.69 13.22
C LYS A 74 -2.92 -3.99 12.18
N PRO A 75 -2.72 -2.69 11.91
CA PRO A 75 -3.40 -2.00 10.81
C PRO A 75 -3.25 -2.77 9.50
N GLN A 76 -4.34 -2.93 8.76
CA GLN A 76 -4.37 -3.58 7.45
C GLN A 76 -4.69 -2.52 6.39
N LEU A 77 -3.94 -2.50 5.30
CA LEU A 77 -4.24 -1.64 4.16
C LEU A 77 -5.49 -2.17 3.46
N VAL A 78 -6.54 -1.35 3.38
CA VAL A 78 -7.84 -1.74 2.80
C VAL A 78 -8.15 -1.01 1.49
N ASP A 79 -7.58 0.16 1.27
CA ASP A 79 -7.85 0.95 0.06
C ASP A 79 -6.68 1.90 -0.26
N ILE A 80 -6.59 2.31 -1.52
CA ILE A 80 -5.67 3.33 -2.01
C ILE A 80 -6.47 4.29 -2.89
N LYS A 81 -6.50 5.56 -2.52
CA LYS A 81 -7.29 6.59 -3.20
C LYS A 81 -6.41 7.63 -3.88
N LYS A 82 -6.95 8.20 -4.96
CA LYS A 82 -6.44 9.42 -5.59
C LYS A 82 -7.56 10.44 -5.72
N ASP A 83 -7.33 11.66 -5.23
CA ASP A 83 -8.30 12.77 -5.31
C ASP A 83 -9.69 12.38 -4.76
N GLY A 84 -9.70 11.64 -3.65
CA GLY A 84 -10.90 11.14 -2.98
C GLY A 84 -11.56 9.91 -3.62
N LYS A 85 -11.06 9.42 -4.75
CA LYS A 85 -11.61 8.25 -5.46
C LYS A 85 -10.74 7.01 -5.22
N SER A 86 -11.37 5.88 -4.88
CA SER A 86 -10.68 4.59 -4.80
C SER A 86 -10.11 4.22 -6.17
N LEU A 87 -8.86 3.75 -6.15
CA LEU A 87 -8.17 3.20 -7.32
C LEU A 87 -8.43 1.72 -7.50
N VAL A 88 -9.06 1.09 -6.51
CA VAL A 88 -9.67 -0.21 -6.67
C VAL A 88 -11.02 0.06 -7.29
N SER A 89 -11.15 -0.18 -8.59
CA SER A 89 -12.48 -0.35 -9.16
C SER A 89 -13.16 -1.45 -8.34
N SER A 90 -14.36 -1.21 -7.81
CA SER A 90 -15.18 -2.24 -7.18
C SER A 90 -15.19 -3.47 -8.10
N VAL A 91 -14.35 -4.46 -7.82
CA VAL A 91 -14.35 -5.72 -8.56
C VAL A 91 -15.62 -6.43 -8.06
N GLY A 92 -16.71 -6.26 -8.83
CA GLY A 92 -17.96 -7.04 -8.84
C GLY A 92 -18.66 -7.29 -7.48
N GLY A 93 -19.92 -6.94 -7.25
CA GLY A 93 -21.01 -7.07 -8.21
C GLY A 93 -21.02 -8.47 -8.83
N ILE A 94 -22.00 -9.30 -8.43
CA ILE A 94 -22.36 -10.65 -8.94
C ILE A 94 -21.43 -11.80 -8.46
N PHE A 95 -21.85 -12.86 -7.74
CA PHE A 95 -23.15 -13.42 -7.28
C PHE A 95 -23.05 -13.92 -5.83
#